data_AF-A0A6A0GSW4-F1
#
_entry.id   AF-A0A6A0GSW4-F1
#
_cell.length_a   1.000
_cell.length_b   1.000
_cell.length_c   1.000
_cell.angle_alpha   90.00
_cell.angle_beta   90.00
_cell.angle_gamma   90.00
#
_symmetry.space_group_name_H-M   'P 1'
#
loop_
_entity.id
_entity.type
_entity.pdbx_description
1 polymer ?
#
loop_
_entity_poly.entity_id
_entity_poly.type
_entity_poly.pdbx_seq_one_letter_code
_entity_poly.pdbx_strand_id
1 'polypeptide(L)'
;MDTSDHYRRFAEFEKILVAPYKLAEDCTHQISTRHQKLLIEKFYTLDDCVVREIIGKKLSGRNRKDLDDVAEKTGMMLRSCRRQFDNIKRVFKLIEEASAPLISTIENFFLLSDGLSRKYAVIVFLLLNRFETNKRKLNYMTAEDFYTCGFAMMQHWSSNPAMPGVE
;
A
#
# COMPACT_ATOMS: atom_id res chain seq x y z
N MET A 1 9.39 -21.08 -25.88
CA MET A 1 8.41 -20.18 -25.26
C MET A 1 8.84 -18.78 -25.66
N ASP A 2 7.98 -18.03 -26.35
CA ASP A 2 8.34 -16.71 -26.88
C ASP A 2 8.15 -15.64 -25.79
N THR A 3 8.89 -14.54 -25.90
CA THR A 3 8.76 -13.30 -25.12
C THR A 3 7.30 -12.86 -24.90
N SER A 4 6.44 -13.02 -25.91
CA SER A 4 5.00 -12.74 -25.82
C SER A 4 4.26 -13.67 -24.82
N ASP A 5 4.61 -14.95 -24.79
CA ASP A 5 4.06 -15.93 -23.83
C ASP A 5 4.51 -15.61 -22.41
N HIS A 6 5.76 -15.17 -22.24
CA HIS A 6 6.27 -14.71 -20.95
C HIS A 6 5.49 -13.48 -20.45
N TYR A 7 5.24 -12.49 -21.31
CA TYR A 7 4.42 -11.32 -20.96
C TYR A 7 2.99 -11.69 -20.55
N ARG A 8 2.35 -12.62 -21.28
CA ARG A 8 1.00 -13.08 -20.95
C ARG A 8 0.96 -13.76 -19.58
N ARG A 9 1.93 -14.62 -19.29
CA ARG A 9 2.05 -15.25 -17.96
C ARG A 9 2.28 -14.22 -16.86
N PHE A 10 3.15 -13.24 -17.06
CA PHE A 10 3.34 -12.16 -16.09
C PHE A 10 2.07 -11.36 -15.84
N ALA A 11 1.25 -11.11 -16.86
CA ALA A 11 -0.05 -10.43 -16.71
C ALA A 11 -1.06 -11.27 -15.90
N GLU A 12 -1.01 -12.59 -16.00
CA GLU A 12 -1.82 -13.49 -15.17
C GLU A 12 -1.30 -13.52 -13.73
N PHE A 13 0.02 -13.58 -13.53
CA PHE A 13 0.63 -13.48 -12.19
C PHE A 13 0.27 -12.17 -11.49
N GLU A 14 0.23 -11.05 -12.20
CA GLU A 14 -0.17 -9.76 -11.64
C GLU A 14 -1.59 -9.80 -11.03
N LYS A 15 -2.52 -10.55 -11.65
CA LYS A 15 -3.88 -10.73 -11.11
C LYS A 15 -3.88 -11.50 -9.80
N ILE A 16 -2.96 -12.44 -9.63
CA ILE A 16 -2.81 -13.21 -8.39
C ILE A 16 -2.20 -12.34 -7.30
N LEU A 17 -1.22 -11.49 -7.63
CA LEU A 17 -0.58 -10.57 -6.69
C LEU A 17 -1.54 -9.51 -6.14
N VAL A 18 -2.66 -9.23 -6.81
CA VAL A 18 -3.75 -8.38 -6.29
C VAL A 18 -4.48 -9.01 -5.09
N ALA A 19 -4.47 -10.35 -4.98
CA ALA A 19 -5.09 -11.12 -3.91
C ALA A 19 -4.07 -12.13 -3.35
N PRO A 20 -3.11 -11.69 -2.51
CA PRO A 20 -1.98 -12.51 -2.09
C PRO A 20 -2.36 -13.85 -1.44
N TYR A 21 -3.50 -13.92 -0.75
CA TYR A 21 -4.02 -15.17 -0.18
C TYR A 21 -4.26 -16.25 -1.25
N LYS A 22 -4.65 -15.88 -2.48
CA LYS A 22 -4.82 -16.82 -3.60
C LYS A 22 -3.49 -17.37 -4.11
N LEU A 23 -2.40 -16.63 -3.95
CA LEU A 23 -1.06 -17.12 -4.32
C LEU A 23 -0.66 -18.32 -3.43
N ALA A 24 -1.08 -18.30 -2.16
CA ALA A 24 -0.86 -19.40 -1.23
C ALA A 24 -1.70 -20.64 -1.56
N GLU A 25 -2.82 -20.48 -2.27
CA GLU A 25 -3.73 -21.58 -2.66
C GLU A 25 -3.38 -22.14 -4.06
N ASP A 26 -3.17 -21.29 -5.06
CA ASP A 26 -3.13 -21.68 -6.48
C ASP A 26 -1.71 -21.93 -7.05
N CYS A 27 -0.65 -21.36 -6.45
CA CYS A 27 0.73 -21.37 -7.00
C CYS A 27 1.72 -22.22 -6.21
N THR A 28 1.23 -23.09 -5.33
CA THR A 28 2.00 -23.87 -4.35
C THR A 28 3.11 -24.74 -4.95
N HIS A 29 3.02 -25.15 -6.21
CA HIS A 29 3.94 -26.12 -6.81
C HIS A 29 5.03 -25.55 -7.74
N GLN A 30 4.97 -24.28 -8.16
CA GLN A 30 5.90 -23.73 -9.17
C GLN A 30 6.83 -22.62 -8.66
N ILE A 31 6.45 -21.92 -7.59
CA ILE A 31 7.23 -20.81 -7.04
C ILE A 31 7.46 -21.07 -5.56
N SER A 32 8.73 -21.14 -5.14
CA SER A 32 9.07 -21.30 -3.72
C SER A 32 8.47 -20.17 -2.87
N THR A 33 8.06 -20.46 -1.64
CA THR A 33 7.51 -19.48 -0.68
C THR A 33 8.35 -18.21 -0.54
N ARG A 34 9.69 -18.34 -0.57
CA ARG A 34 10.61 -17.18 -0.52
C ARG A 34 10.39 -16.21 -1.69
N HIS A 35 10.29 -16.73 -2.90
CA HIS A 35 10.04 -15.93 -4.10
C HIS A 35 8.62 -15.37 -4.13
N GLN A 36 7.62 -16.11 -3.63
CA GLN A 36 6.26 -15.60 -3.47
C GLN A 36 6.23 -14.35 -2.58
N LYS A 37 6.84 -14.43 -1.38
CA LYS A 37 6.98 -13.29 -0.47
C LYS A 37 7.68 -12.11 -1.12
N LEU A 38 8.78 -12.35 -1.84
CA LEU A 38 9.50 -11.28 -2.55
C LEU A 38 8.64 -10.61 -3.62
N LEU A 39 7.88 -11.37 -4.40
CA LEU A 39 7.01 -10.84 -5.46
C LEU A 39 5.87 -10.01 -4.88
N ILE A 40 5.23 -10.50 -3.80
CA ILE A 40 4.19 -9.77 -3.08
C ILE A 40 4.76 -8.46 -2.52
N GLU A 41 5.89 -8.52 -1.81
CA GLU A 41 6.55 -7.36 -1.22
C GLU A 41 6.88 -6.30 -2.29
N LYS A 42 7.42 -6.73 -3.44
CA LYS A 42 7.74 -5.84 -4.57
C LYS A 42 6.50 -5.26 -5.23
N PHE A 43 5.43 -6.05 -5.36
CA PHE A 43 4.17 -5.57 -5.93
C PHE A 43 3.49 -4.53 -5.05
N TYR A 44 3.58 -4.68 -3.73
CA TYR A 44 3.06 -3.74 -2.74
C TYR A 44 4.03 -2.64 -2.34
N THR A 45 5.25 -2.60 -2.89
CA THR A 45 6.19 -1.53 -2.60
C THR A 45 5.63 -0.17 -3.00
N LEU A 46 5.81 0.79 -2.09
CA LEU A 46 5.42 2.18 -2.20
C LEU A 46 6.64 3.05 -2.48
N ASP A 47 6.52 3.94 -3.44
CA ASP A 47 7.48 5.00 -3.71
C ASP A 47 7.05 6.24 -2.92
N ASP A 48 7.92 6.74 -2.05
CA ASP A 48 7.61 7.83 -1.11
C ASP A 48 7.16 9.11 -1.84
N CYS A 49 7.73 9.40 -3.02
CA CYS A 49 7.31 10.52 -3.86
C CYS A 49 5.88 10.37 -4.40
N VAL A 50 5.45 9.15 -4.73
CA VAL A 50 4.08 8.85 -5.19
C VAL A 50 3.11 8.93 -4.03
N VAL A 51 3.47 8.33 -2.87
CA VAL A 51 2.65 8.39 -1.67
C VAL A 51 2.40 9.83 -1.24
N ARG A 52 3.42 10.68 -1.26
CA ARG A 52 3.31 12.10 -0.89
C ARG A 52 2.23 12.84 -1.69
N GLU A 53 2.06 12.48 -2.97
CA GLU A 53 1.05 13.07 -3.85
C GLU A 53 -0.33 12.45 -3.71
N ILE A 54 -0.43 11.23 -3.17
CA ILE A 54 -1.69 10.51 -2.96
C ILE A 54 -2.33 10.88 -1.63
N ILE A 55 -1.53 10.96 -0.55
CA ILE A 55 -2.05 11.27 0.79
C ILE A 55 -2.73 12.64 0.82
N GLY A 56 -3.77 12.78 1.64
CA GLY A 56 -4.59 14.00 1.75
C GLY A 56 -5.48 14.27 0.54
N LYS A 57 -5.58 13.34 -0.42
CA LYS A 57 -6.61 13.34 -1.46
C LYS A 57 -7.60 12.20 -1.22
N LYS A 58 -8.88 12.38 -1.59
CA LYS A 58 -9.88 11.31 -1.49
C LYS A 58 -9.56 10.15 -2.44
N LEU A 59 -9.75 8.91 -2.01
CA LEU A 59 -9.57 7.72 -2.87
C LEU A 59 -10.74 7.54 -3.87
N SER A 60 -10.94 8.52 -4.74
CA SER A 60 -12.04 8.54 -5.71
C SER A 60 -11.61 8.11 -7.12
N GLY A 61 -12.57 7.76 -7.98
CA GLY A 61 -12.30 7.50 -9.39
C GLY A 61 -11.73 8.70 -10.15
N ARG A 62 -11.95 9.93 -9.65
CA ARG A 62 -11.36 11.16 -10.21
C ARG A 62 -9.85 11.18 -10.00
N ASN A 63 -9.40 10.86 -8.80
CA ASN A 63 -7.99 10.83 -8.42
C ASN A 63 -7.17 9.77 -9.18
N ARG A 64 -7.83 8.71 -9.67
CA ARG A 64 -7.19 7.73 -10.56
C ARG A 64 -6.88 8.32 -11.95
N LYS A 65 -7.67 9.30 -12.42
CA LYS A 65 -7.42 10.04 -13.67
C LYS A 65 -6.31 11.06 -13.51
N ASP A 66 -6.13 11.60 -12.32
CA ASP A 66 -5.06 12.56 -12.01
C ASP A 66 -3.69 11.88 -11.76
N LEU A 67 -3.59 10.55 -11.96
CA LEU A 67 -2.33 9.83 -11.80
C LEU A 67 -1.33 10.09 -12.93
N ASP A 68 -1.80 10.60 -14.07
CA ASP A 68 -0.95 11.08 -15.16
C ASP A 68 -0.09 12.27 -14.67
N ASP A 69 -0.69 13.25 -14.00
CA ASP A 69 0.02 14.39 -13.40
C ASP A 69 1.00 13.94 -12.30
N VAL A 70 0.61 12.94 -11.49
CA VAL A 70 1.49 12.37 -10.46
C VAL A 70 2.70 11.68 -11.09
N ALA A 71 2.49 10.92 -12.17
CA ALA A 71 3.56 10.26 -12.91
C ALA A 71 4.53 11.28 -13.51
N GLU A 72 4.02 12.34 -14.12
CA GLU A 72 4.85 13.43 -14.66
C GLU A 72 5.64 14.13 -13.55
N LYS A 73 4.99 14.51 -12.45
CA LYS A 73 5.62 15.23 -11.33
C LYS A 73 6.70 14.41 -10.62
N THR A 74 6.49 13.10 -10.48
CA THR A 74 7.41 12.21 -9.74
C THR A 74 8.45 11.54 -10.64
N GLY A 75 8.29 11.61 -11.96
CA GLY A 75 9.09 10.86 -12.94
C GLY A 75 8.84 9.34 -12.91
N MET A 76 7.82 8.88 -12.18
CA MET A 76 7.49 7.47 -12.07
C MET A 76 6.62 7.00 -13.23
N MET A 77 6.76 5.72 -13.60
CA MET A 77 5.87 5.13 -14.60
C MET A 77 4.41 5.19 -14.13
N LEU A 78 3.51 5.66 -15.00
CA LEU A 78 2.06 5.70 -14.74
C LEU A 78 1.49 4.37 -14.25
N ARG A 79 1.98 3.24 -14.80
CA ARG A 79 1.59 1.91 -14.33
C ARG A 79 1.98 1.68 -12.86
N SER A 80 3.14 2.18 -12.42
CA SER A 80 3.56 2.13 -11.00
C SER A 80 2.66 3.00 -10.12
N CYS A 81 2.37 4.23 -10.54
CA CYS A 81 1.46 5.12 -9.80
C CYS A 81 0.07 4.50 -9.64
N ARG A 82 -0.48 3.91 -10.72
CA ARG A 82 -1.77 3.18 -10.70
C ARG A 82 -1.73 1.97 -9.78
N ARG A 83 -0.66 1.16 -9.83
CA ARG A 83 -0.47 0.01 -8.93
C ARG A 83 -0.50 0.45 -7.47
N GLN A 84 0.29 1.46 -7.11
CA GLN A 84 0.40 1.94 -5.74
C GLN A 84 -0.93 2.52 -5.23
N PHE A 85 -1.60 3.35 -6.03
CA PHE A 85 -2.92 3.86 -5.70
C PHE A 85 -3.95 2.74 -5.49
N ASP A 86 -3.98 1.74 -6.39
CA ASP A 86 -4.90 0.63 -6.29
C ASP A 86 -4.59 -0.26 -5.07
N ASN A 87 -3.31 -0.48 -4.75
CA ASN A 87 -2.90 -1.19 -3.54
C ASN A 87 -3.38 -0.45 -2.28
N ILE A 88 -3.15 0.87 -2.19
CA ILE A 88 -3.62 1.70 -1.06
C ILE A 88 -5.15 1.58 -0.95
N LYS A 89 -5.88 1.65 -2.06
CA LYS A 89 -7.33 1.54 -2.08
C LYS A 89 -7.84 0.17 -1.61
N ARG A 90 -7.17 -0.92 -1.99
CA ARG A 90 -7.52 -2.28 -1.52
C ARG A 90 -7.29 -2.42 -0.03
N VAL A 91 -6.15 -1.94 0.48
CA VAL A 91 -5.85 -1.99 1.91
C VAL A 91 -6.86 -1.13 2.68
N PHE A 92 -7.14 0.09 2.22
CA PHE A 92 -8.13 0.97 2.82
C PHE A 92 -9.50 0.31 2.94
N LYS A 93 -10.00 -0.32 1.86
CA LYS A 93 -11.29 -1.01 1.87
C LYS A 93 -11.32 -2.17 2.87
N LEU A 94 -10.28 -2.99 2.94
CA LEU A 94 -10.20 -4.09 3.91
C LEU A 94 -10.34 -3.56 5.34
N ILE A 95 -9.69 -2.44 5.64
CA ILE A 95 -9.66 -1.86 6.98
C ILE A 95 -10.96 -1.15 7.34
N GLU A 96 -11.63 -0.48 6.40
CA GLU A 96 -12.98 0.06 6.66
C GLU A 96 -13.99 -1.02 7.09
N GLU A 97 -13.78 -2.26 6.64
CA GLU A 97 -14.64 -3.41 6.93
C GLU A 97 -14.17 -4.22 8.16
N ALA A 98 -12.96 -3.96 8.67
CA ALA A 98 -12.33 -4.77 9.73
C ALA A 98 -12.57 -4.22 11.15
N SER A 99 -12.76 -5.12 12.11
CA SER A 99 -12.81 -4.82 13.56
C SER A 99 -11.58 -5.31 14.33
N ALA A 100 -10.46 -5.50 13.63
CA ALA A 100 -9.21 -6.07 14.15
C ALA A 100 -8.06 -5.06 14.14
N PRO A 101 -6.95 -5.32 14.87
CA PRO A 101 -5.80 -4.42 14.88
C PRO A 101 -5.24 -4.20 13.46
N LEU A 102 -4.95 -2.93 13.15
CA LEU A 102 -4.70 -2.47 11.78
C LEU A 102 -3.51 -3.17 11.11
N ILE A 103 -2.36 -3.20 11.77
CA ILE A 103 -1.11 -3.73 11.20
C ILE A 103 -1.22 -5.25 10.99
N SER A 104 -1.64 -5.99 12.01
CA SER A 104 -1.78 -7.45 11.92
C SER A 104 -2.80 -7.87 10.87
N THR A 105 -3.86 -7.08 10.66
CA THR A 105 -4.84 -7.34 9.60
C THR A 105 -4.20 -7.21 8.21
N ILE A 106 -3.36 -6.19 8.02
CA ILE A 106 -2.64 -5.97 6.75
C ILE A 106 -1.63 -7.09 6.49
N GLU A 107 -0.81 -7.43 7.50
CA GLU A 107 0.19 -8.50 7.40
C GLU A 107 -0.44 -9.83 7.01
N ASN A 108 -1.53 -10.22 7.69
CA ASN A 108 -2.15 -11.53 7.47
C ASN A 108 -2.91 -11.60 6.14
N PHE A 109 -3.59 -10.53 5.73
CA PHE A 109 -4.42 -10.56 4.52
C PHE A 109 -3.60 -10.34 3.24
N PHE A 110 -2.57 -9.50 3.31
CA PHE A 110 -1.73 -9.14 2.16
C PHE A 110 -0.35 -9.80 2.18
N LEU A 111 0.01 -10.52 3.24
CA LEU A 111 1.29 -11.25 3.38
C LEU A 111 2.52 -10.32 3.26
N LEU A 112 2.39 -9.10 3.77
CA LEU A 112 3.43 -8.07 3.71
C LEU A 112 4.37 -8.14 4.93
N SER A 113 5.58 -7.61 4.78
CA SER A 113 6.47 -7.37 5.92
C SER A 113 5.87 -6.39 6.94
N ASP A 114 6.35 -6.45 8.18
CA ASP A 114 5.98 -5.50 9.24
C ASP A 114 6.20 -4.04 8.82
N GLY A 115 7.37 -3.73 8.24
CA GLY A 115 7.72 -2.38 7.81
C GLY A 115 6.78 -1.84 6.73
N LEU A 116 6.45 -2.65 5.73
CA LEU A 116 5.53 -2.24 4.67
C LEU A 116 4.08 -2.15 5.20
N SER A 117 3.68 -3.05 6.08
CA SER A 117 2.38 -3.03 6.75
C SER A 117 2.19 -1.78 7.60
N ARG A 118 3.22 -1.35 8.35
CA ARG A 118 3.21 -0.08 9.09
C ARG A 118 3.04 1.13 8.16
N LYS A 119 3.76 1.18 7.02
CA LYS A 119 3.58 2.28 6.04
C LYS A 119 2.13 2.34 5.53
N TYR A 120 1.56 1.20 5.13
CA TYR A 120 0.16 1.13 4.71
C TYR A 120 -0.81 1.52 5.82
N ALA A 121 -0.59 1.06 7.04
CA ALA A 121 -1.40 1.38 8.21
C ALA A 121 -1.46 2.90 8.44
N VAL A 122 -0.31 3.58 8.40
CA VAL A 122 -0.25 5.05 8.55
C VAL A 122 -1.00 5.76 7.42
N ILE A 123 -0.81 5.34 6.16
CA ILE A 123 -1.53 5.94 5.02
C ILE A 123 -3.04 5.82 5.21
N VAL A 124 -3.52 4.62 5.56
CA VAL A 124 -4.95 4.37 5.77
C VAL A 124 -5.47 5.16 6.96
N PHE A 125 -4.74 5.23 8.06
CA PHE A 125 -5.09 6.04 9.23
C PHE A 125 -5.29 7.52 8.87
N LEU A 126 -4.34 8.11 8.13
CA LEU A 126 -4.43 9.51 7.68
C LEU A 126 -5.64 9.74 6.78
N LEU A 127 -5.96 8.77 5.90
CA LEU A 127 -7.09 8.84 4.98
C LEU A 127 -8.44 8.70 5.70
N LEU A 128 -8.56 7.72 6.62
CA LEU A 128 -9.77 7.49 7.42
C LEU A 128 -10.12 8.72 8.26
N ASN A 129 -9.11 9.33 8.88
CA ASN A 129 -9.26 10.53 9.69
C ASN A 129 -9.24 11.84 8.88
N ARG A 130 -9.17 11.76 7.54
CA ARG A 130 -9.26 12.89 6.60
C ARG A 130 -8.23 14.00 6.85
N PHE A 131 -6.98 13.63 7.15
CA PHE A 131 -5.90 14.60 7.33
C PHE A 131 -5.63 15.40 6.05
N GLU A 132 -5.53 16.73 6.17
CA GLU A 132 -5.23 17.62 5.05
C GLU A 132 -3.72 17.80 4.83
N THR A 133 -3.07 16.85 4.15
CA THR A 133 -1.59 16.85 3.95
C THR A 133 -1.11 17.73 2.78
N ASN A 134 -2.03 18.32 2.00
CA ASN A 134 -1.73 19.06 0.76
C ASN A 134 -1.81 20.59 0.91
N LYS A 135 -1.89 21.10 2.13
CA LYS A 135 -1.82 22.55 2.37
C LYS A 135 -0.41 23.06 2.05
N ARG A 136 -0.30 24.26 1.47
CA ARG A 136 0.99 24.90 1.13
C ARG A 136 2.00 24.88 2.27
N LYS A 137 1.54 25.10 3.50
CA LYS A 137 2.35 25.07 4.73
C LYS A 137 2.96 23.70 5.04
N LEU A 138 2.57 22.63 4.36
CA LEU A 138 3.09 21.26 4.53
C LEU A 138 3.85 20.77 3.29
N ASN A 139 4.09 21.63 2.31
CA ASN A 139 4.78 21.23 1.07
C ASN A 139 6.23 20.77 1.32
N TYR A 140 6.86 21.25 2.40
CA TYR A 140 8.21 20.85 2.78
C TYR A 140 8.26 19.47 3.45
N MET A 141 7.12 18.93 3.89
CA MET A 141 7.03 17.62 4.53
C MET A 141 7.13 16.50 3.49
N THR A 142 7.96 15.52 3.77
CA THR A 142 8.15 14.29 2.99
C THR A 142 7.12 13.23 3.38
N ALA A 143 7.03 12.13 2.62
CA ALA A 143 6.22 10.99 3.04
C ALA A 143 6.74 10.36 4.34
N GLU A 144 8.06 10.37 4.56
CA GLU A 144 8.69 9.87 5.78
C GLU A 144 8.28 10.66 7.02
N ASP A 145 8.18 11.98 6.91
CA ASP A 145 7.64 12.83 7.98
C ASP A 145 6.22 12.41 8.36
N PHE A 146 5.38 12.12 7.35
CA PHE A 146 4.01 11.63 7.56
C PHE A 146 3.96 10.22 8.13
N TYR A 147 4.86 9.32 7.72
CA TYR A 147 4.97 7.99 8.32
C TYR A 147 5.32 8.08 9.80
N THR A 148 6.34 8.86 10.13
CA THR A 148 6.83 9.02 11.50
C THR A 148 5.76 9.64 12.39
N CYS A 149 5.20 10.78 12.00
CA CYS A 149 4.20 11.45 12.84
C CYS A 149 2.87 10.69 12.89
N GLY A 150 2.42 10.11 11.77
CA GLY A 150 1.20 9.33 11.71
C GLY A 150 1.28 8.06 12.55
N PHE A 151 2.43 7.39 12.55
CA PHE A 151 2.65 6.22 13.40
C PHE A 151 2.62 6.59 14.90
N ALA A 152 3.27 7.68 15.30
CA ALA A 152 3.21 8.17 16.68
C ALA A 152 1.77 8.52 17.11
N MET A 153 1.00 9.19 16.25
CA MET A 153 -0.42 9.47 16.50
C MET A 153 -1.24 8.18 16.68
N MET A 154 -1.01 7.17 15.84
CA MET A 154 -1.69 5.89 15.97
C MET A 154 -1.39 5.20 17.31
N GLN A 155 -0.12 5.22 17.76
CA GLN A 155 0.27 4.55 19.01
C GLN A 155 -0.27 5.25 20.26
N HIS A 156 -0.32 6.58 20.25
CA HIS A 156 -0.64 7.34 21.46
C HIS A 156 -2.08 7.87 21.51
N TRP A 157 -2.75 8.04 20.37
CA TRP A 157 -4.05 8.72 20.29
C TRP A 157 -5.19 7.81 19.83
N SER A 158 -4.95 6.51 19.63
CA SER A 158 -6.02 5.56 19.33
C SER A 158 -6.28 4.63 20.53
N SER A 159 -7.55 4.41 20.85
CA SER A 159 -7.99 3.56 21.97
C SER A 159 -7.70 2.06 21.76
N ASN A 160 -7.07 1.70 20.63
CA ASN A 160 -6.68 0.35 20.29
C ASN A 160 -5.19 0.39 19.87
N PRO A 161 -4.25 0.38 20.84
CA PRO A 161 -2.83 0.48 20.54
C PRO A 161 -2.45 -0.65 19.58
N ALA A 162 -1.81 -0.30 18.47
CA ALA A 162 -1.44 -1.24 17.42
C ALA A 162 -0.35 -2.26 17.84
N MET A 163 -0.05 -2.39 19.13
CA MET A 163 0.92 -3.33 19.69
C MET A 163 0.44 -3.81 21.08
N PRO A 164 0.56 -5.11 21.42
CA PRO A 164 0.68 -5.51 22.81
C PRO A 164 1.95 -4.91 23.40
N GLY A 165 1.90 -4.49 24.66
CA GLY A 165 2.99 -3.79 25.35
C GLY A 165 4.34 -4.46 25.16
N VAL A 166 5.33 -3.67 24.78
CA VAL A 166 6.72 -3.97 25.08
C VAL A 166 6.91 -3.53 26.53
N GLU A 167 6.81 -4.50 27.45
CA GLU A 167 7.48 -4.42 28.75
C GLU A 167 8.95 -4.84 28.59
#